data_AF-A0A839LPM4-F1
#
_entry.id   AF-A0A839LPM4-F1
#
_cell.length_a   1.000
_cell.length_b   1.000
_cell.length_c   1.000
_cell.angle_alpha   90.00
_cell.angle_beta   90.00
_cell.angle_gamma   90.00
#
_symmetry.space_group_name_H-M   'P 1'
#
loop_
_entity.id
_entity.type
_entity.pdbx_description
1 polymer ?
#
loop_
_entity_poly.entity_id
_entity_poly.type
_entity_poly.pdbx_seq_one_letter_code
_entity_poly.pdbx_strand_id
1 'polypeptide(L)'
;RLVRLRGETGPWRSAQGLGLDLSLDLPLGGEGPGAWRLLAADRLDLTGPERLPGERRAINTLKELYASQRPSAEWVLDLGRINNRLGVASGYNPTDYFKRQVLRNTTAVDPASLRENRLGVAMARVQKVWDGGSLTGVWAPRLAATPSSGAWSPDWGASNGRPRWLLAWTQAWAEDLAPQWLLHGDGQPGHSPQLGLNLTRLLSQSCVAHLELSTGRSRTLLAQALGDADAPLAQHTQLATGLSCTTSRKLTLTAEWQHNGLAPGRADWSALQAGDPLRYGAYRQAAQAQQEPATRDNLFLMARWQDALMPKLDLNAFARISQVDHSRLIWLEARYHQDSTDWAAQWQQHRGQGLSEFGALPQSRVIRLLVRHYF
;
A
#
# COMPACT_ATOMS: atom_id res chain seq x y z
N ARG A 1 -19.97 -17.35 14.12
CA ARG A 1 -20.79 -17.85 15.25
C ARG A 1 -20.74 -16.80 16.37
N LEU A 2 -21.89 -16.43 16.95
CA LEU A 2 -22.06 -15.34 17.93
C LEU A 2 -21.16 -15.50 19.17
N VAL A 3 -20.53 -14.40 19.61
CA VAL A 3 -20.12 -14.24 21.02
C VAL A 3 -20.78 -12.97 21.52
N ARG A 4 -21.63 -13.12 22.53
CA ARG A 4 -22.33 -12.04 23.25
C ARG A 4 -21.83 -12.05 24.68
N LEU A 5 -21.23 -10.95 25.13
CA LEU A 5 -21.11 -10.64 26.55
C LEU A 5 -21.48 -9.16 26.74
N ARG A 6 -22.57 -8.93 27.49
CA ARG A 6 -22.85 -7.70 28.25
C ARG A 6 -21.73 -7.55 29.29
N GLY A 7 -21.24 -6.40 29.68
CA GLY A 7 -21.67 -5.01 29.53
C GLY A 7 -21.26 -4.34 30.85
N GLU A 8 -20.45 -3.27 30.79
CA GLU A 8 -20.42 -2.11 31.70
C GLU A 8 -19.11 -1.30 31.53
N THR A 9 -19.29 0.00 31.30
CA THR A 9 -18.36 1.14 31.47
C THR A 9 -16.87 0.94 31.14
N GLY A 10 -16.47 1.25 29.89
CA GLY A 10 -15.06 1.46 29.50
C GLY A 10 -14.92 2.10 28.11
N PRO A 11 -13.77 2.71 27.75
CA PRO A 11 -13.56 3.43 26.48
C PRO A 11 -13.47 2.51 25.24
N TRP A 12 -13.90 1.26 25.36
CA TRP A 12 -13.80 0.25 24.31
C TRP A 12 -15.04 0.28 23.43
N ARG A 13 -14.86 0.65 22.15
CA ARG A 13 -15.90 0.49 21.12
C ARG A 13 -15.66 -0.82 20.38
N SER A 14 -16.54 -1.81 20.56
CA SER A 14 -16.42 -3.12 19.89
C SER A 14 -16.98 -3.07 18.48
N ALA A 15 -16.22 -3.48 17.45
CA ALA A 15 -16.66 -3.55 16.05
C ALA A 15 -16.73 -5.00 15.54
N GLN A 16 -17.68 -5.25 14.65
CA GLN A 16 -17.81 -6.51 13.93
C GLN A 16 -17.88 -6.20 12.44
N GLY A 17 -17.32 -7.09 11.62
CA GLY A 17 -17.40 -7.00 10.18
C GLY A 17 -17.12 -8.37 9.55
N LEU A 18 -17.57 -8.51 8.31
CA LEU A 18 -17.36 -9.70 7.48
C LEU A 18 -16.69 -9.26 6.20
N GLY A 19 -15.59 -9.92 5.83
CA GLY A 19 -14.94 -9.76 4.54
C GLY A 19 -15.14 -11.01 3.69
N LEU A 20 -15.47 -10.83 2.42
CA LEU A 20 -15.46 -11.89 1.41
C LEU A 20 -14.45 -11.52 0.33
N ASP A 21 -13.44 -12.37 0.12
CA ASP A 21 -12.47 -12.23 -0.96
C ASP A 21 -12.78 -13.29 -2.03
N LEU A 22 -12.87 -12.86 -3.29
CA LEU A 22 -13.13 -13.71 -4.46
C LEU A 22 -11.98 -13.56 -5.45
N SER A 23 -11.51 -14.66 -6.02
CA SER A 23 -10.49 -14.67 -7.08
C SER A 23 -10.84 -15.69 -8.15
N LEU A 24 -10.61 -15.34 -9.41
CA LEU A 24 -10.95 -16.13 -10.59
C LEU A 24 -9.82 -16.00 -11.61
N ASP A 25 -9.39 -17.13 -12.18
CA ASP A 25 -8.45 -17.19 -13.29
C ASP A 25 -8.97 -18.21 -14.30
N LEU A 26 -9.41 -17.72 -15.46
CA LEU A 26 -10.08 -18.52 -16.48
C LEU A 26 -9.29 -18.46 -17.80
N PRO A 27 -8.76 -19.59 -18.29
CA PRO A 27 -8.24 -19.65 -19.65
C PRO A 27 -9.39 -19.57 -20.67
N LEU A 28 -9.22 -18.76 -21.71
CA LEU A 28 -10.13 -18.57 -22.82
C LEU A 28 -9.44 -18.99 -24.13
N GLY A 29 -9.96 -20.01 -24.81
CA GLY A 29 -9.47 -20.42 -26.13
C GLY A 29 -8.36 -21.48 -26.14
N GLY A 30 -8.21 -22.28 -25.08
CA GLY A 30 -7.29 -23.42 -25.01
C GLY A 30 -5.98 -23.14 -24.26
N GLU A 31 -5.05 -24.10 -24.29
CA GLU A 31 -3.70 -23.98 -23.71
C GLU A 31 -2.68 -23.74 -24.82
N GLY A 32 -2.06 -22.56 -24.86
CA GLY A 32 -1.00 -22.26 -25.83
C GLY A 32 -0.67 -20.77 -25.98
N PRO A 33 0.41 -20.42 -26.71
CA PRO A 33 0.71 -19.04 -27.09
C PRO A 33 -0.48 -18.40 -27.82
N GLY A 34 -0.82 -17.17 -27.42
CA GLY A 34 -1.96 -16.43 -27.97
C GLY A 34 -3.31 -16.71 -27.28
N ALA A 35 -3.41 -17.69 -26.38
CA ALA A 35 -4.60 -17.89 -25.56
C ALA A 35 -4.82 -16.69 -24.62
N TRP A 36 -6.08 -16.30 -24.45
CA TRP A 36 -6.46 -15.26 -23.51
C TRP A 36 -6.69 -15.88 -22.13
N ARG A 37 -6.46 -15.11 -21.08
CA ARG A 37 -6.86 -15.43 -19.71
C ARG A 37 -7.68 -14.28 -19.16
N LEU A 38 -8.80 -14.58 -18.53
CA LEU A 38 -9.57 -13.61 -17.77
C LEU A 38 -9.23 -13.77 -16.29
N LEU A 39 -8.73 -12.70 -15.69
CA LEU A 39 -8.43 -12.65 -14.26
C LEU A 39 -9.38 -11.67 -13.59
N ALA A 40 -9.95 -12.08 -12.46
CA ALA A 40 -10.76 -11.22 -11.62
C ALA A 40 -10.45 -11.45 -10.14
N ALA A 41 -10.39 -10.36 -9.38
CA ALA A 41 -10.26 -10.40 -7.94
C ALA A 41 -11.08 -9.27 -7.32
N ASP A 42 -11.89 -9.62 -6.33
CA ASP A 42 -12.80 -8.70 -5.67
C ASP A 42 -12.83 -8.92 -4.16
N ARG A 43 -13.15 -7.87 -3.41
CA ARG A 43 -13.37 -7.95 -1.96
C ARG A 43 -14.62 -7.18 -1.57
N LEU A 44 -15.51 -7.84 -0.84
CA LEU A 44 -16.65 -7.21 -0.20
C LEU A 44 -16.43 -7.15 1.31
N ASP A 45 -16.34 -5.94 1.87
CA ASP A 45 -16.34 -5.72 3.31
C ASP A 45 -17.74 -5.26 3.76
N LEU A 46 -18.33 -5.97 4.71
CA LEU A 46 -19.56 -5.63 5.39
C LEU A 46 -19.23 -5.25 6.83
N THR A 47 -19.60 -4.04 7.25
CA THR A 47 -19.39 -3.57 8.62
C THR A 47 -20.68 -3.68 9.42
N GLY A 48 -20.55 -3.87 10.74
CA GLY A 48 -21.68 -3.90 11.68
C GLY A 48 -22.47 -2.58 11.73
N PRO A 49 -23.44 -2.44 12.65
CA PRO A 49 -24.32 -1.28 12.68
C PRO A 49 -23.54 0.04 12.75
N GLU A 50 -24.05 1.03 12.03
CA GLU A 50 -23.51 2.37 11.86
C GLU A 50 -23.29 3.05 13.22
N ARG A 51 -22.06 3.49 13.51
CA ARG A 51 -21.68 4.08 14.81
C ARG A 51 -21.54 5.59 14.73
N LEU A 52 -21.28 6.10 13.53
CA LEU A 52 -21.18 7.52 13.20
C LEU A 52 -22.01 7.76 11.93
N PRO A 53 -22.74 8.87 11.83
CA PRO A 53 -23.43 9.23 10.59
C PRO A 53 -22.49 9.18 9.39
N GLY A 54 -22.80 8.34 8.39
CA GLY A 54 -21.98 8.16 7.20
C GLY A 54 -21.02 6.97 7.23
N GLU A 55 -21.00 6.16 8.30
CA GLU A 55 -20.29 4.88 8.29
C GLU A 55 -20.95 3.90 7.30
N ARG A 56 -20.16 3.42 6.33
CA ARG A 56 -20.68 2.57 5.26
C ARG A 56 -20.77 1.12 5.72
N ARG A 57 -21.97 0.56 5.57
CA ARG A 57 -22.29 -0.84 5.91
C ARG A 57 -21.70 -1.86 4.93
N ALA A 58 -21.43 -1.43 3.69
CA ALA A 58 -20.86 -2.28 2.65
C ALA A 58 -19.87 -1.49 1.79
N ILE A 59 -18.72 -2.08 1.52
CA ILE A 59 -17.69 -1.53 0.63
C ILE A 59 -17.20 -2.66 -0.27
N ASN A 60 -17.48 -2.56 -1.56
CA ASN A 60 -16.90 -3.43 -2.58
C ASN A 60 -15.56 -2.85 -3.07
N THR A 61 -14.55 -3.69 -3.24
CA THR A 61 -13.24 -3.30 -3.73
C THR A 61 -12.85 -4.22 -4.87
N LEU A 62 -13.20 -3.80 -6.10
CA LEU A 62 -12.75 -4.48 -7.31
C LEU A 62 -11.23 -4.28 -7.46
N LYS A 63 -10.46 -5.32 -7.10
CA LYS A 63 -9.00 -5.31 -7.13
C LYS A 63 -8.51 -5.49 -8.56
N GLU A 64 -9.05 -6.49 -9.25
CA GLU A 64 -8.62 -6.88 -10.58
C GLU A 64 -9.81 -7.34 -11.42
N LEU A 65 -9.81 -6.96 -12.70
CA LEU A 65 -10.70 -7.48 -13.74
C LEU A 65 -10.03 -7.15 -15.08
N TYR A 66 -9.28 -8.10 -15.63
CA TYR A 66 -8.52 -7.85 -16.85
C TYR A 66 -8.33 -9.11 -17.69
N ALA A 67 -8.14 -8.90 -18.98
CA ALA A 67 -7.75 -9.93 -19.91
C ALA A 67 -6.23 -9.88 -20.11
N SER A 68 -5.58 -11.04 -20.11
CA SER A 68 -4.14 -11.21 -20.34
C SER A 68 -3.91 -12.12 -21.53
N GLN A 69 -2.96 -11.78 -22.38
CA GLN A 69 -2.52 -12.61 -23.50
C GLN A 69 -1.00 -12.72 -23.50
N ARG A 70 -0.49 -13.89 -23.89
CA ARG A 70 0.93 -14.10 -24.19
C ARG A 70 1.12 -14.43 -25.68
N PRO A 71 1.28 -13.42 -26.56
CA PRO A 71 1.41 -13.66 -28.00
C PRO A 71 2.62 -14.53 -28.36
N SER A 72 3.69 -14.45 -27.56
CA SER A 72 4.85 -15.33 -27.62
C SER A 72 5.42 -15.53 -26.21
N ALA A 73 6.48 -16.32 -26.07
CA ALA A 73 7.17 -16.51 -24.80
C ALA A 73 7.75 -15.19 -24.21
N GLU A 74 7.99 -14.19 -25.05
CA GLU A 74 8.63 -12.92 -24.67
C GLU A 74 7.65 -11.80 -24.37
N TRP A 75 6.40 -11.91 -24.80
CA TRP A 75 5.44 -10.80 -24.74
C TRP A 75 4.25 -11.11 -23.85
N VAL A 76 3.86 -10.13 -23.04
CA VAL A 76 2.63 -10.14 -22.25
C VAL A 76 1.84 -8.87 -22.55
N LEU A 77 0.55 -9.03 -22.82
CA LEU A 77 -0.40 -7.95 -23.03
C LEU A 77 -1.52 -8.08 -22.01
N ASP A 78 -1.72 -7.07 -21.18
CA ASP A 78 -2.83 -7.01 -20.23
C ASP A 78 -3.70 -5.78 -20.51
N LEU A 79 -5.01 -5.97 -20.45
CA LEU A 79 -5.99 -4.91 -20.62
C LEU A 79 -7.14 -5.06 -19.63
N GLY A 80 -7.37 -4.01 -18.83
CA GLY A 80 -8.47 -3.96 -17.89
C GLY A 80 -8.09 -3.27 -16.60
N ARG A 81 -8.76 -3.62 -15.51
CA ARG A 81 -8.45 -3.11 -14.17
C ARG A 81 -7.41 -4.00 -13.51
N ILE A 82 -6.24 -3.42 -13.23
CA ILE A 82 -5.08 -4.17 -12.74
C ILE A 82 -4.57 -3.52 -11.46
N ASN A 83 -4.32 -4.32 -10.42
CA ASN A 83 -3.61 -3.87 -9.23
C ASN A 83 -2.10 -3.97 -9.48
N ASN A 84 -1.54 -3.02 -10.24
CA ASN A 84 -0.11 -3.00 -10.54
C ASN A 84 0.70 -2.65 -9.29
N ARG A 85 1.53 -3.56 -8.80
CA ARG A 85 2.34 -3.39 -7.58
C ARG A 85 3.81 -3.37 -7.98
N LEU A 86 4.49 -2.29 -7.64
CA LEU A 86 5.91 -2.10 -7.93
C LEU A 86 6.70 -1.84 -6.67
N GLY A 87 7.98 -2.19 -6.70
CA GLY A 87 8.88 -2.11 -5.56
C GLY A 87 8.67 -3.21 -4.52
N VAL A 88 9.62 -3.30 -3.61
CA VAL A 88 9.89 -4.37 -2.64
C VAL A 88 9.87 -3.87 -1.19
N ALA A 89 9.97 -2.56 -0.97
CA ALA A 89 9.96 -1.94 0.35
C ALA A 89 8.65 -2.26 1.07
N SER A 90 8.76 -2.54 2.36
CA SER A 90 7.65 -3.07 3.15
C SER A 90 6.86 -1.96 3.82
N GLY A 91 7.51 -0.95 4.39
CA GLY A 91 6.82 0.07 5.17
C GLY A 91 6.34 1.25 4.31
N TYR A 92 7.18 1.69 3.38
CA TYR A 92 6.91 2.82 2.48
C TYR A 92 7.46 2.50 1.10
N ASN A 93 6.66 2.75 0.07
CA ASN A 93 7.06 2.48 -1.30
C ASN A 93 6.93 3.75 -2.16
N PRO A 94 8.04 4.47 -2.43
CA PRO A 94 8.04 5.66 -3.27
C PRO A 94 7.86 5.38 -4.76
N THR A 95 8.03 4.14 -5.23
CA THR A 95 7.95 3.80 -6.65
C THR A 95 6.61 3.18 -7.08
N ASP A 96 5.71 2.96 -6.14
CA ASP A 96 4.35 2.49 -6.37
C ASP A 96 3.43 3.66 -6.74
N TYR A 97 3.60 4.14 -7.97
CA TYR A 97 2.87 5.29 -8.52
C TYR A 97 1.35 5.07 -8.66
N PHE A 98 0.88 3.83 -8.53
CA PHE A 98 -0.52 3.46 -8.65
C PHE A 98 -1.24 3.31 -7.30
N LYS A 99 -0.55 3.53 -6.16
CA LYS A 99 -1.11 3.43 -4.81
C LYS A 99 -2.03 4.58 -4.36
N ARG A 100 -2.03 5.72 -5.04
CA ARG A 100 -2.77 6.92 -4.56
C ARG A 100 -4.27 6.70 -4.65
N GLN A 101 -5.00 7.05 -3.58
CA GLN A 101 -6.47 7.05 -3.45
C GLN A 101 -7.18 5.69 -3.61
N VAL A 102 -6.45 4.59 -3.77
CA VAL A 102 -7.05 3.28 -4.10
C VAL A 102 -7.50 2.45 -2.88
N LEU A 103 -7.30 2.92 -1.65
CA LEU A 103 -7.80 2.25 -0.45
C LEU A 103 -9.23 2.69 -0.14
N ARG A 104 -10.21 1.79 -0.30
CA ARG A 104 -11.60 2.07 0.06
C ARG A 104 -11.93 1.77 1.52
N ASN A 105 -11.27 0.76 2.08
CA ASN A 105 -11.46 0.33 3.45
C ASN A 105 -10.13 -0.18 4.02
N THR A 106 -9.79 0.23 5.25
CA THR A 106 -8.54 -0.16 5.93
C THR A 106 -8.86 -1.05 7.12
N THR A 107 -9.09 -2.33 6.86
CA THR A 107 -9.41 -3.32 7.89
C THR A 107 -8.17 -3.85 8.61
N ALA A 108 -7.00 -3.74 7.99
CA ALA A 108 -5.70 -4.06 8.57
C ALA A 108 -4.68 -2.98 8.22
N VAL A 109 -3.71 -2.78 9.12
CA VAL A 109 -2.58 -1.84 8.95
C VAL A 109 -1.31 -2.54 8.47
N ASP A 110 -1.33 -3.86 8.38
CA ASP A 110 -0.25 -4.65 7.81
C ASP A 110 0.00 -4.21 6.35
N PRO A 111 1.25 -3.87 5.98
CA PRO A 111 1.52 -3.37 4.64
C PRO A 111 1.17 -4.33 3.51
N ALA A 112 1.35 -5.65 3.68
CA ALA A 112 1.00 -6.61 2.64
C ALA A 112 -0.51 -6.58 2.37
N SER A 113 -1.32 -6.61 3.44
CA SER A 113 -2.78 -6.45 3.33
C SER A 113 -3.19 -5.14 2.65
N LEU A 114 -2.52 -4.01 2.92
CA LEU A 114 -2.84 -2.74 2.26
C LEU A 114 -2.55 -2.77 0.75
N ARG A 115 -1.46 -3.42 0.33
CA ARG A 115 -1.09 -3.55 -1.08
C ARG A 115 -2.02 -4.49 -1.84
N GLU A 116 -2.48 -5.54 -1.17
CA GLU A 116 -3.41 -6.52 -1.74
C GLU A 116 -4.85 -5.98 -1.82
N ASN A 117 -5.32 -5.29 -0.78
CA ASN A 117 -6.71 -4.87 -0.64
C ASN A 117 -6.97 -3.43 -1.12
N ARG A 118 -6.38 -3.08 -2.27
CA ARG A 118 -6.61 -1.80 -2.94
C ARG A 118 -7.30 -1.99 -4.27
N LEU A 119 -8.02 -0.95 -4.70
CA LEU A 119 -8.58 -0.85 -6.03
C LEU A 119 -7.49 -1.00 -7.09
N GLY A 120 -7.77 -1.80 -8.12
CA GLY A 120 -6.98 -1.76 -9.34
C GLY A 120 -7.20 -0.48 -10.12
N VAL A 121 -6.37 -0.27 -11.13
CA VAL A 121 -6.45 0.88 -12.02
C VAL A 121 -6.75 0.36 -13.42
N ALA A 122 -7.70 0.97 -14.12
CA ALA A 122 -7.92 0.64 -15.53
C ALA A 122 -6.70 1.07 -16.35
N MET A 123 -6.09 0.13 -17.05
CA MET A 123 -4.87 0.35 -17.81
C MET A 123 -4.71 -0.66 -18.95
N ALA A 124 -3.85 -0.31 -19.88
CA ALA A 124 -3.17 -1.23 -20.77
C ALA A 124 -1.73 -1.41 -20.28
N ARG A 125 -1.26 -2.66 -20.20
CA ARG A 125 0.12 -3.00 -19.85
C ARG A 125 0.70 -3.91 -20.92
N VAL A 126 1.89 -3.55 -21.39
CA VAL A 126 2.67 -4.34 -22.35
C VAL A 126 4.00 -4.63 -21.72
N GLN A 127 4.42 -5.89 -21.73
CA GLN A 127 5.72 -6.30 -21.23
C GLN A 127 6.44 -7.13 -22.28
N LYS A 128 7.70 -6.77 -22.55
CA LYS A 128 8.66 -7.62 -23.24
C LYS A 128 9.66 -8.16 -22.23
N VAL A 129 9.90 -9.45 -22.24
CA VAL A 129 10.97 -10.12 -21.47
C VAL A 129 12.00 -10.69 -22.43
N TRP A 130 13.25 -10.71 -22.01
CA TRP A 130 14.36 -11.33 -22.70
C TRP A 130 15.35 -11.88 -21.65
N ASP A 131 16.44 -12.48 -22.10
CA ASP A 131 17.42 -13.05 -21.19
C ASP A 131 18.01 -11.98 -20.25
N GLY A 132 17.81 -12.19 -18.94
CA GLY A 132 18.23 -11.27 -17.89
C GLY A 132 17.48 -9.94 -17.81
N GLY A 133 16.42 -9.67 -18.60
CA GLY A 133 15.81 -8.34 -18.60
C GLY A 133 14.35 -8.25 -19.01
N SER A 134 13.76 -7.07 -18.78
CA SER A 134 12.41 -6.76 -19.24
C SER A 134 12.17 -5.26 -19.43
N LEU A 135 11.22 -4.94 -20.30
CA LEU A 135 10.67 -3.61 -20.52
C LEU A 135 9.16 -3.69 -20.39
N THR A 136 8.60 -2.92 -19.48
CA THR A 136 7.15 -2.81 -19.26
C THR A 136 6.69 -1.38 -19.54
N GLY A 137 5.70 -1.24 -20.41
CA GLY A 137 4.96 -0.01 -20.62
C GLY A 137 3.55 -0.12 -20.03
N VAL A 138 3.13 0.91 -19.30
CA VAL A 138 1.78 1.02 -18.74
C VAL A 138 1.17 2.35 -19.15
N TRP A 139 -0.09 2.32 -19.57
CA TRP A 139 -0.90 3.50 -19.79
C TRP A 139 -2.25 3.34 -19.10
N ALA A 140 -2.59 4.30 -18.24
CA ALA A 140 -3.85 4.36 -17.52
C ALA A 140 -4.59 5.66 -17.89
N PRO A 141 -5.74 5.59 -18.58
CA PRO A 141 -6.50 6.78 -18.94
C PRO A 141 -7.18 7.41 -17.73
N ARG A 142 -7.56 8.69 -17.89
CA ARG A 142 -8.57 9.31 -17.02
C ARG A 142 -9.95 8.77 -17.39
N LEU A 143 -10.69 8.28 -16.41
CA LEU A 143 -12.05 7.75 -16.61
C LEU A 143 -13.12 8.55 -15.86
N ALA A 144 -12.77 9.19 -14.75
CA ALA A 144 -13.66 10.09 -14.02
C ALA A 144 -12.85 11.20 -13.33
N ALA A 145 -13.51 12.28 -12.92
CA ALA A 145 -12.87 13.42 -12.25
C ALA A 145 -12.89 13.32 -10.72
N THR A 146 -13.94 12.72 -10.16
CA THR A 146 -14.27 12.78 -8.74
C THR A 146 -14.42 11.38 -8.16
N PRO A 147 -13.78 11.09 -7.01
CA PRO A 147 -13.97 9.83 -6.30
C PRO A 147 -15.43 9.58 -5.94
N SER A 148 -15.81 8.31 -5.86
CA SER A 148 -17.16 7.85 -5.58
C SER A 148 -17.24 7.04 -4.30
N SER A 149 -18.11 7.53 -3.44
CA SER A 149 -18.44 6.99 -2.14
C SER A 149 -19.41 5.79 -2.18
N GLY A 150 -19.96 5.45 -3.35
CA GLY A 150 -20.98 4.39 -3.45
C GLY A 150 -20.44 3.00 -3.08
N ALA A 151 -21.21 2.21 -2.33
CA ALA A 151 -20.83 0.87 -1.85
C ALA A 151 -20.36 -0.07 -2.98
N TRP A 152 -21.05 -0.05 -4.13
CA TRP A 152 -20.79 -0.87 -5.31
C TRP A 152 -20.13 -0.09 -6.45
N SER A 153 -19.66 1.12 -6.18
CA SER A 153 -19.02 1.94 -7.21
C SER A 153 -17.66 1.35 -7.57
N PRO A 154 -17.29 1.27 -8.86
CA PRO A 154 -15.91 0.93 -9.28
C PRO A 154 -14.90 2.03 -8.92
N ASP A 155 -15.40 3.22 -8.54
CA ASP A 155 -14.63 4.36 -8.04
C ASP A 155 -13.49 4.79 -8.97
N TRP A 156 -13.83 4.95 -10.26
CA TRP A 156 -12.90 5.40 -11.29
C TRP A 156 -12.28 6.76 -11.01
N GLY A 157 -12.92 7.62 -10.22
CA GLY A 157 -12.35 8.93 -9.87
C GLY A 157 -11.17 8.80 -8.90
N ALA A 158 -11.19 7.79 -8.03
CA ALA A 158 -10.07 7.46 -7.16
C ALA A 158 -8.94 6.73 -7.92
N SER A 159 -9.27 5.69 -8.71
CA SER A 159 -8.26 4.87 -9.39
C SER A 159 -7.80 5.44 -10.73
N ASN A 160 -8.61 6.24 -11.42
CA ASN A 160 -8.39 6.74 -12.78
C ASN A 160 -8.79 8.23 -12.87
N GLY A 161 -8.50 9.00 -11.82
CA GLY A 161 -8.79 10.43 -11.75
C GLY A 161 -8.03 11.30 -12.77
N ARG A 162 -6.91 10.78 -13.28
CA ARG A 162 -5.95 11.46 -14.17
C ARG A 162 -5.28 10.46 -15.11
N PRO A 163 -4.80 10.90 -16.29
CA PRO A 163 -4.00 10.04 -17.14
C PRO A 163 -2.64 9.79 -16.47
N ARG A 164 -2.20 8.53 -16.47
CA ARG A 164 -0.89 8.13 -15.96
C ARG A 164 -0.21 7.20 -16.94
N TRP A 165 1.11 7.27 -16.97
CA TRP A 165 1.92 6.33 -17.73
C TRP A 165 3.18 5.97 -16.94
N LEU A 166 3.70 4.79 -17.22
CA LEU A 166 4.92 4.29 -16.61
C LEU A 166 5.70 3.48 -17.66
N LEU A 167 7.00 3.72 -17.71
CA LEU A 167 7.98 2.82 -18.32
C LEU A 167 8.83 2.22 -17.21
N ALA A 168 8.97 0.89 -17.20
CA ALA A 168 9.84 0.18 -16.28
C ALA A 168 10.82 -0.69 -17.07
N TRP A 169 12.11 -0.48 -16.87
CA TRP A 169 13.18 -1.22 -17.53
C TRP A 169 14.05 -1.90 -16.49
N THR A 170 14.38 -3.18 -16.70
CA THR A 170 15.30 -3.93 -15.85
C THR A 170 16.26 -4.73 -16.69
N GLN A 171 17.49 -4.87 -16.20
CA GLN A 171 18.52 -5.72 -16.78
C GLN A 171 19.39 -6.24 -15.64
N ALA A 172 19.58 -7.56 -15.56
CA ALA A 172 20.52 -8.20 -14.66
C ALA A 172 21.93 -7.76 -15.03
N TRP A 173 22.66 -7.23 -14.05
CA TRP A 173 24.06 -6.83 -14.18
C TRP A 173 25.00 -7.85 -13.55
N ALA A 174 24.48 -8.60 -12.57
CA ALA A 174 25.13 -9.74 -11.93
C ALA A 174 24.05 -10.73 -11.44
N GLU A 175 24.46 -11.91 -10.97
CA GLU A 175 23.54 -12.93 -10.43
C GLU A 175 22.72 -12.41 -9.24
N ASP A 176 23.29 -11.52 -8.42
CA ASP A 176 22.68 -10.94 -7.22
C ASP A 176 22.14 -9.52 -7.43
N LEU A 177 22.17 -8.98 -8.65
CA LEU A 177 21.90 -7.56 -8.92
C LEU A 177 21.16 -7.32 -10.24
N ALA A 178 19.92 -6.86 -10.12
CA ALA A 178 19.09 -6.41 -11.26
C ALA A 178 18.37 -5.10 -10.91
N PRO A 179 18.95 -3.93 -11.27
CA PRO A 179 18.27 -2.65 -11.08
C PRO A 179 17.05 -2.53 -12.01
N GLN A 180 15.95 -2.04 -11.45
CA GLN A 180 14.77 -1.65 -12.22
C GLN A 180 14.63 -0.13 -12.21
N TRP A 181 14.76 0.46 -13.38
CA TRP A 181 14.59 1.89 -13.63
C TRP A 181 13.15 2.19 -14.03
N LEU A 182 12.64 3.30 -13.54
CA LEU A 182 11.25 3.71 -13.73
C LEU A 182 11.20 5.13 -14.26
N LEU A 183 10.31 5.38 -15.21
CA LEU A 183 9.95 6.72 -15.65
C LEU A 183 8.43 6.83 -15.64
N HIS A 184 7.90 7.75 -14.84
CA HIS A 184 6.47 7.88 -14.58
C HIS A 184 5.98 9.31 -14.82
N GLY A 185 4.79 9.45 -15.41
CA GLY A 185 4.08 10.74 -15.49
C GLY A 185 2.62 10.59 -15.07
N ASP A 186 2.09 11.61 -14.39
CA ASP A 186 0.72 11.61 -13.85
C ASP A 186 -0.19 12.72 -14.39
N GLY A 187 0.28 13.47 -15.39
CA GLY A 187 -0.47 14.55 -16.03
C GLY A 187 -0.90 15.67 -15.08
N GLN A 188 -0.36 15.73 -13.86
CA GLN A 188 -0.69 16.75 -12.88
C GLN A 188 0.00 18.07 -13.24
N PRO A 189 -0.75 19.19 -13.28
CA PRO A 189 -0.14 20.50 -13.47
C PRO A 189 0.91 20.81 -12.39
N GLY A 190 2.11 21.17 -12.82
CA GLY A 190 3.24 21.39 -11.92
C GLY A 190 3.94 20.13 -11.43
N HIS A 191 3.66 18.95 -11.98
CA HIS A 191 4.48 17.75 -11.78
C HIS A 191 5.31 17.47 -13.04
N SER A 192 6.63 17.38 -12.90
CA SER A 192 7.47 16.79 -13.95
C SER A 192 7.31 15.26 -13.94
N PRO A 193 7.65 14.58 -15.04
CA PRO A 193 7.92 13.15 -14.98
C PRO A 193 8.88 12.84 -13.83
N GLN A 194 8.60 11.74 -13.13
CA GLN A 194 9.37 11.24 -12.01
C GLN A 194 10.28 10.11 -12.49
N LEU A 195 11.55 10.19 -12.11
CA LEU A 195 12.50 9.10 -12.28
C LEU A 195 12.47 8.24 -11.02
N GLY A 196 12.40 6.92 -11.17
CA GLY A 196 12.51 5.99 -10.07
C GLY A 196 13.55 4.90 -10.30
N LEU A 197 13.99 4.31 -9.19
CA LEU A 197 14.91 3.18 -9.15
C LEU A 197 14.45 2.22 -8.07
N ASN A 198 14.33 0.95 -8.41
CA ASN A 198 14.21 -0.16 -7.46
C ASN A 198 15.47 -1.01 -7.58
N LEU A 199 16.07 -1.33 -6.43
CA LEU A 199 17.28 -2.12 -6.35
C LEU A 199 17.14 -3.12 -5.21
N THR A 200 17.48 -4.37 -5.48
CA THR A 200 17.64 -5.41 -4.46
C THR A 200 18.99 -6.08 -4.65
N ARG A 201 19.63 -6.43 -3.54
CA ARG A 201 20.89 -7.17 -3.56
C ARG A 201 20.93 -8.22 -2.46
N LEU A 202 21.33 -9.43 -2.81
CA LEU A 202 21.64 -10.47 -1.84
C LEU A 202 22.99 -10.15 -1.17
N LEU A 203 22.98 -9.87 0.14
CA LEU A 203 24.22 -9.61 0.89
C LEU A 203 24.84 -10.91 1.44
N SER A 204 24.01 -11.92 1.66
CA SER A 204 24.38 -13.26 2.09
C SER A 204 23.24 -14.24 1.73
N GLN A 205 23.40 -15.53 1.98
CA GLN A 205 22.35 -16.53 1.73
C GLN A 205 21.03 -16.29 2.47
N SER A 206 20.99 -15.39 3.46
CA SER A 206 19.79 -15.11 4.24
C SER A 206 19.46 -13.63 4.42
N CYS A 207 20.23 -12.72 3.82
CA CYS A 207 20.05 -11.28 3.96
C CYS A 207 19.94 -10.58 2.60
N VAL A 208 18.90 -9.77 2.43
CA VAL A 208 18.65 -8.96 1.23
C VAL A 208 18.59 -7.49 1.62
N ALA A 209 19.39 -6.66 0.96
CA ALA A 209 19.26 -5.22 1.02
C ALA A 209 18.39 -4.71 -0.11
N HIS A 210 17.64 -3.64 0.14
CA HIS A 210 16.82 -2.98 -0.86
C HIS A 210 16.97 -1.46 -0.82
N LEU A 211 16.77 -0.84 -1.98
CA LEU A 211 16.67 0.60 -2.16
C LEU A 211 15.57 0.90 -3.18
N GLU A 212 14.67 1.79 -2.82
CA GLU A 212 13.69 2.41 -3.70
C GLU A 212 13.87 3.91 -3.66
N LEU A 213 13.96 4.54 -4.82
CA LEU A 213 14.12 5.97 -5.00
C LEU A 213 13.07 6.46 -5.99
N SER A 214 12.45 7.60 -5.71
CA SER A 214 11.68 8.37 -6.68
C SER A 214 12.06 9.84 -6.56
N THR A 215 12.25 10.52 -7.68
CA THR A 215 12.61 11.94 -7.70
C THR A 215 11.95 12.67 -8.86
N GLY A 216 11.52 13.91 -8.60
CA GLY A 216 10.88 14.75 -9.61
C GLY A 216 10.55 16.14 -9.08
N ARG A 217 10.24 17.07 -9.98
CA ARG A 217 9.81 18.42 -9.64
C ARG A 217 8.33 18.45 -9.36
N SER A 218 7.95 18.96 -8.20
CA SER A 218 6.54 19.12 -7.80
C SER A 218 6.41 20.19 -6.71
N ARG A 219 5.17 20.45 -6.28
CA ARG A 219 4.89 21.22 -5.05
C ARG A 219 4.93 20.27 -3.85
N THR A 220 5.15 20.81 -2.65
CA THR A 220 5.04 20.01 -1.41
C THR A 220 3.65 19.39 -1.25
N LEU A 221 3.56 18.33 -0.46
CA LEU A 221 2.27 17.68 -0.19
C LEU A 221 1.26 18.63 0.47
N LEU A 222 1.72 19.56 1.31
CA LEU A 222 0.88 20.61 1.90
C LEU A 222 0.33 21.57 0.85
N ALA A 223 1.17 22.07 -0.05
CA ALA A 223 0.72 22.94 -1.13
C ALA A 223 -0.29 22.23 -2.06
N GLN A 224 -0.03 20.95 -2.37
CA GLN A 224 -0.98 20.13 -3.12
C GLN A 224 -2.31 19.95 -2.39
N ALA A 225 -2.29 19.70 -1.07
CA ALA A 225 -3.48 19.51 -0.25
C ALA A 225 -4.35 20.78 -0.19
N LEU A 226 -3.72 21.96 -0.21
CA LEU A 226 -4.39 23.25 -0.16
C LEU A 226 -4.78 23.80 -1.54
N GLY A 227 -4.41 23.11 -2.63
CA GLY A 227 -4.65 23.60 -3.99
C GLY A 227 -3.87 24.88 -4.32
N ASP A 228 -2.75 25.11 -3.63
CA ASP A 228 -1.93 26.30 -3.81
C ASP A 228 -1.15 26.20 -5.14
N ALA A 229 -1.69 26.84 -6.18
CA ALA A 229 -1.12 26.84 -7.51
C ALA A 229 0.16 27.71 -7.62
N ASP A 230 0.34 28.66 -6.71
CA ASP A 230 1.46 29.61 -6.74
C ASP A 230 2.65 29.13 -5.91
N ALA A 231 2.45 28.10 -5.07
CA ALA A 231 3.53 27.48 -4.33
C ALA A 231 4.68 27.00 -5.26
N PRO A 232 5.94 27.18 -4.84
CA PRO A 232 7.11 26.94 -5.68
C PRO A 232 7.27 25.46 -6.05
N LEU A 233 7.72 25.23 -7.27
CA LEU A 233 8.12 23.90 -7.75
C LEU A 233 9.58 23.62 -7.40
N ALA A 234 9.80 22.61 -6.58
CA ALA A 234 11.14 22.16 -6.18
C ALA A 234 11.37 20.71 -6.59
N GLN A 235 12.64 20.32 -6.68
CA GLN A 235 13.00 18.91 -6.79
C GLN A 235 12.75 18.24 -5.44
N HIS A 236 11.95 17.18 -5.43
CA HIS A 236 11.71 16.36 -4.26
C HIS A 236 12.22 14.96 -4.50
N THR A 237 12.75 14.35 -3.44
CA THR A 237 13.23 12.97 -3.45
C THR A 237 12.50 12.19 -2.38
N GLN A 238 12.06 10.99 -2.74
CA GLN A 238 11.45 10.02 -1.86
C GLN A 238 12.32 8.76 -1.88
N LEU A 239 12.63 8.20 -0.71
CA LEU A 239 13.51 7.05 -0.58
C LEU A 239 12.94 6.05 0.43
N ALA A 240 13.08 4.76 0.15
CA ALA A 240 12.99 3.70 1.14
C ALA A 240 14.20 2.78 0.97
N THR A 241 14.96 2.54 2.03
CA THR A 241 16.14 1.66 1.98
C THR A 241 16.23 0.83 3.24
N GLY A 242 16.67 -0.41 3.13
CA GLY A 242 16.65 -1.32 4.25
C GLY A 242 17.32 -2.65 4.02
N LEU A 243 17.19 -3.50 5.03
CA LEU A 243 17.74 -4.84 5.09
C LEU A 243 16.66 -5.77 5.64
N SER A 244 16.53 -6.95 5.04
CA SER A 244 15.74 -8.06 5.56
C SER A 244 16.63 -9.29 5.72
N CYS A 245 16.71 -9.85 6.92
CA CYS A 245 17.52 -11.02 7.23
C CYS A 245 16.68 -12.12 7.87
N THR A 246 16.83 -13.36 7.39
CA THR A 246 16.15 -14.54 7.92
C THR A 246 17.13 -15.40 8.71
N THR A 247 16.72 -15.81 9.90
CA THR A 247 17.49 -16.71 10.77
C THR A 247 17.16 -18.18 10.45
N SER A 248 17.99 -19.10 10.94
CA SER A 248 17.72 -20.55 10.83
C SER A 248 16.43 -20.99 11.54
N ARG A 249 15.85 -20.16 12.42
CA ARG A 249 14.59 -20.41 13.13
C ARG A 249 13.37 -19.82 12.41
N LYS A 250 13.47 -19.53 11.10
CA LYS A 250 12.40 -18.94 10.29
C LYS A 250 11.89 -17.58 10.79
N LEU A 251 12.71 -16.86 11.56
CA LEU A 251 12.46 -15.47 11.94
C LEU A 251 13.12 -14.57 10.91
N THR A 252 12.32 -13.78 10.19
CA THR A 252 12.76 -12.70 9.32
C THR A 252 12.61 -11.36 10.02
N LEU A 253 13.70 -10.60 10.08
CA LEU A 253 13.74 -9.25 10.61
C LEU A 253 14.02 -8.27 9.49
N THR A 254 13.21 -7.22 9.39
CA THR A 254 13.36 -6.14 8.42
C THR A 254 13.54 -4.81 9.15
N ALA A 255 14.52 -4.04 8.72
CA ALA A 255 14.70 -2.65 9.12
C ALA A 255 14.77 -1.77 7.88
N GLU A 256 14.00 -0.69 7.85
CA GLU A 256 13.87 0.21 6.71
C GLU A 256 13.86 1.66 7.18
N TRP A 257 14.72 2.47 6.59
CA TRP A 257 14.69 3.92 6.67
C TRP A 257 13.88 4.49 5.51
N GLN A 258 13.09 5.51 5.80
CA GLN A 258 12.15 6.10 4.85
C GLN A 258 12.28 7.62 4.86
N HIS A 259 12.35 8.20 3.67
CA HIS A 259 12.40 9.63 3.44
C HIS A 259 11.32 10.04 2.44
N ASN A 260 10.53 11.05 2.79
CA ASN A 260 9.53 11.64 1.94
C ASN A 260 9.79 13.15 1.81
N GLY A 261 10.53 13.54 0.77
CA GLY A 261 10.87 14.95 0.52
C GLY A 261 9.66 15.85 0.22
N LEU A 262 8.46 15.29 0.00
CA LEU A 262 7.21 16.04 -0.13
C LEU A 262 6.57 16.39 1.23
N ALA A 263 6.94 15.68 2.29
CA ALA A 263 6.41 15.85 3.63
C ALA A 263 7.19 16.91 4.44
N PRO A 264 6.53 17.55 5.43
CA PRO A 264 7.15 18.54 6.28
C PRO A 264 8.23 17.89 7.17
N GLY A 265 9.33 18.60 7.36
CA GLY A 265 10.34 18.28 8.36
C GLY A 265 9.96 18.87 9.70
N ARG A 266 10.88 18.83 10.68
CA ARG A 266 10.58 19.22 12.06
C ARG A 266 10.00 20.62 12.22
N ALA A 267 10.62 21.63 11.60
CA ALA A 267 10.16 23.01 11.67
C ALA A 267 8.79 23.18 11.00
N ASP A 268 8.65 22.72 9.76
CA ASP A 268 7.40 22.83 8.99
C ASP A 268 6.25 22.05 9.65
N TRP A 269 6.55 20.89 10.24
CA TRP A 269 5.58 20.04 10.94
C TRP A 269 5.10 20.71 12.22
N SER A 270 6.02 21.26 13.02
CA SER A 270 5.67 22.03 14.21
C SER A 270 4.85 23.28 13.86
N ALA A 271 5.20 23.97 12.78
CA ALA A 271 4.44 25.13 12.30
C ALA A 271 3.03 24.73 11.84
N LEU A 272 2.90 23.59 11.14
CA LEU A 272 1.60 23.07 10.73
C LEU A 272 0.73 22.65 11.93
N GLN A 273 1.33 22.07 12.97
CA GLN A 273 0.64 21.67 14.21
C GLN A 273 0.18 22.88 15.04
N ALA A 274 0.99 23.95 15.08
CA ALA A 274 0.68 25.18 15.83
C ALA A 274 -0.21 26.16 15.03
N GLY A 275 -0.37 25.95 13.73
CA GLY A 275 -1.10 26.82 12.82
C GLY A 275 -2.60 26.52 12.75
N ASP A 276 -3.20 26.83 11.61
CA ASP A 276 -4.64 26.64 11.34
C ASP A 276 -5.02 25.14 11.38
N PRO A 277 -5.94 24.73 12.28
CA PRO A 277 -6.43 23.35 12.36
C PRO A 277 -7.03 22.81 11.06
N LEU A 278 -7.64 23.66 10.22
CA LEU A 278 -8.20 23.23 8.93
C LEU A 278 -7.10 22.86 7.95
N ARG A 279 -6.00 23.62 7.91
CA ARG A 279 -4.82 23.30 7.09
C ARG A 279 -4.15 22.02 7.55
N TYR A 280 -4.02 21.84 8.86
CA TYR A 280 -3.53 20.59 9.44
C TYR A 280 -4.41 19.41 9.02
N GLY A 281 -5.73 19.51 9.18
CA GLY A 281 -6.68 18.47 8.79
C GLY A 281 -6.61 18.11 7.30
N ALA A 282 -6.58 19.12 6.42
CA ALA A 282 -6.46 18.95 4.97
C ALA A 282 -5.15 18.22 4.59
N TYR A 283 -4.03 18.61 5.19
CA TYR A 283 -2.74 17.94 5.00
C TYR A 283 -2.80 16.46 5.42
N ARG A 284 -3.34 16.19 6.61
CA ARG A 284 -3.45 14.82 7.14
C ARG A 284 -4.28 13.92 6.24
N GLN A 285 -5.41 14.44 5.74
CA GLN A 285 -6.27 13.73 4.81
C GLN A 285 -5.55 13.46 3.48
N ALA A 286 -4.82 14.44 2.95
CA ALA A 286 -4.04 14.27 1.72
C ALA A 286 -2.93 13.24 1.87
N ALA A 287 -2.16 13.26 2.97
CA ALA A 287 -1.12 12.27 3.25
C ALA A 287 -1.68 10.85 3.32
N GLN A 288 -2.79 10.66 4.04
CA GLN A 288 -3.47 9.37 4.12
C GLN A 288 -3.99 8.91 2.75
N ALA A 289 -4.63 9.80 1.99
CA ALA A 289 -5.19 9.48 0.68
C ALA A 289 -4.09 9.12 -0.34
N GLN A 290 -2.91 9.75 -0.27
CA GLN A 290 -1.78 9.42 -1.14
C GLN A 290 -0.97 8.20 -0.66
N GLN A 291 -1.28 7.65 0.53
CA GLN A 291 -0.46 6.64 1.21
C GLN A 291 1.00 7.07 1.38
N GLU A 292 1.17 8.33 1.78
CA GLU A 292 2.46 8.95 2.06
C GLU A 292 2.66 9.08 3.57
N PRO A 293 3.88 8.85 4.11
CA PRO A 293 4.21 9.22 5.48
C PRO A 293 3.91 10.71 5.71
N ALA A 294 3.29 11.04 6.86
CA ALA A 294 2.88 12.41 7.15
C ALA A 294 4.06 13.29 7.60
N THR A 295 5.21 12.68 7.89
CA THR A 295 6.43 13.38 8.25
C THR A 295 7.58 12.96 7.33
N ARG A 296 8.58 13.83 7.19
CA ARG A 296 9.68 13.65 6.24
C ARG A 296 10.49 12.38 6.45
N ASP A 297 10.78 12.00 7.69
CA ASP A 297 11.72 10.92 8.00
C ASP A 297 11.09 9.91 8.97
N ASN A 298 11.14 8.64 8.59
CA ASN A 298 10.53 7.55 9.35
C ASN A 298 11.46 6.33 9.42
N LEU A 299 11.25 5.52 10.46
CA LEU A 299 11.84 4.19 10.60
C LEU A 299 10.73 3.16 10.62
N PHE A 300 10.91 2.09 9.86
CA PHE A 300 10.04 0.92 9.87
C PHE A 300 10.83 -0.31 10.29
N LEU A 301 10.32 -1.02 11.30
CA LEU A 301 10.87 -2.27 11.79
C LEU A 301 9.81 -3.34 11.66
N MET A 302 10.14 -4.53 11.18
CA MET A 302 9.21 -5.63 11.05
C MET A 302 9.87 -6.95 11.44
N ALA A 303 9.11 -7.82 12.08
CA ALA A 303 9.49 -9.17 12.40
C ALA A 303 8.38 -10.13 11.93
N ARG A 304 8.75 -11.18 11.23
CA ARG A 304 7.86 -12.28 10.83
C ARG A 304 8.50 -13.58 11.27
N TRP A 305 7.83 -14.32 12.13
CA TRP A 305 8.32 -15.59 12.65
C TRP A 305 7.35 -16.69 12.27
N GLN A 306 7.72 -17.44 11.25
CA GLN A 306 6.94 -18.59 10.79
C GLN A 306 7.16 -19.79 11.71
N ASP A 307 6.11 -20.55 12.01
CA ASP A 307 6.15 -21.68 12.94
C ASP A 307 6.80 -21.32 14.30
N ALA A 308 6.47 -20.12 14.79
CA ALA A 308 6.94 -19.57 16.04
C ALA A 308 6.44 -20.39 17.22
N LEU A 309 7.36 -20.91 18.03
CA LEU A 309 7.12 -21.68 19.26
C LEU A 309 6.40 -23.03 19.06
N MET A 310 5.51 -23.15 18.07
CA MET A 310 4.83 -24.38 17.67
C MET A 310 4.53 -24.37 16.15
N PRO A 311 4.37 -25.55 15.53
CA PRO A 311 4.01 -25.64 14.12
C PRO A 311 2.71 -24.89 13.80
N LYS A 312 2.66 -24.26 12.62
CA LYS A 312 1.50 -23.52 12.08
C LYS A 312 1.11 -22.25 12.86
N LEU A 313 1.88 -21.84 13.87
CA LEU A 313 1.69 -20.55 14.55
C LEU A 313 2.68 -19.52 14.00
N ASP A 314 2.17 -18.49 13.35
CA ASP A 314 2.96 -17.37 12.86
C ASP A 314 2.82 -16.17 13.81
N LEU A 315 3.95 -15.55 14.14
CA LEU A 315 3.99 -14.28 14.88
C LEU A 315 4.51 -13.17 13.98
N ASN A 316 3.71 -12.13 13.79
CA ASN A 316 4.05 -10.97 13.00
C ASN A 316 4.05 -9.71 13.87
N ALA A 317 5.01 -8.83 13.66
CA ALA A 317 5.11 -7.57 14.35
C ALA A 317 5.66 -6.50 13.43
N PHE A 318 5.19 -5.26 13.57
CA PHE A 318 5.91 -4.13 13.01
C PHE A 318 5.79 -2.88 13.90
N ALA A 319 6.73 -1.96 13.71
CA ALA A 319 6.70 -0.63 14.27
C ALA A 319 6.99 0.40 13.17
N ARG A 320 6.22 1.49 13.15
CA ARG A 320 6.53 2.72 12.42
C ARG A 320 6.85 3.81 13.42
N ILE A 321 7.93 4.53 13.21
CA ILE A 321 8.42 5.57 14.13
C ILE A 321 8.73 6.81 13.30
N SER A 322 8.07 7.92 13.59
CA SER A 322 8.44 9.21 13.02
C SER A 322 9.73 9.70 13.67
N GLN A 323 10.73 10.05 12.88
CA GLN A 323 11.96 10.69 13.38
C GLN A 323 11.77 12.21 13.55
N VAL A 324 10.66 12.75 13.04
CA VAL A 324 10.32 14.17 13.11
C VAL A 324 9.67 14.52 14.45
N ASP A 325 8.70 13.70 14.91
CA ASP A 325 7.95 13.95 16.14
C ASP A 325 7.99 12.81 17.18
N HIS A 326 8.75 11.75 16.91
CA HIS A 326 8.96 10.60 17.79
C HIS A 326 7.70 9.81 18.14
N SER A 327 6.59 10.06 17.45
CA SER A 327 5.39 9.25 17.59
C SER A 327 5.57 7.90 16.90
N ARG A 328 4.80 6.91 17.35
CA ARG A 328 4.92 5.53 16.88
C ARG A 328 3.61 4.80 16.73
N LEU A 329 3.56 3.91 15.74
CA LEU A 329 2.56 2.85 15.59
C LEU A 329 3.25 1.52 15.82
N ILE A 330 2.66 0.67 16.66
CA ILE A 330 3.09 -0.72 16.88
C ILE A 330 1.92 -1.63 16.54
N TRP A 331 2.18 -2.69 15.81
CA TRP A 331 1.21 -3.72 15.49
C TRP A 331 1.81 -5.10 15.73
N LEU A 332 1.02 -5.99 16.31
CA LEU A 332 1.36 -7.38 16.61
C LEU A 332 0.22 -8.26 16.12
N GLU A 333 0.54 -9.41 15.56
CA GLU A 333 -0.40 -10.46 15.20
C GLU A 333 0.16 -11.83 15.60
N ALA A 334 -0.70 -12.66 16.17
CA ALA A 334 -0.51 -14.11 16.24
C ALA A 334 -1.55 -14.76 15.33
N ARG A 335 -1.11 -15.64 14.43
CA ARG A 335 -1.98 -16.33 13.47
C ARG A 335 -1.71 -17.83 13.50
N TYR A 336 -2.75 -18.61 13.75
CA TYR A 336 -2.69 -20.06 13.73
C TYR A 336 -3.39 -20.60 12.49
N HIS A 337 -2.66 -21.39 11.70
CA HIS A 337 -3.13 -21.99 10.47
C HIS A 337 -3.69 -23.40 10.70
N GLN A 338 -4.91 -23.65 10.24
CA GLN A 338 -5.50 -24.98 10.09
C GLN A 338 -5.82 -25.23 8.62
N ASP A 339 -6.17 -26.46 8.27
CA ASP A 339 -6.21 -26.91 6.88
C ASP A 339 -7.11 -26.07 5.97
N SER A 340 -8.23 -25.56 6.48
CA SER A 340 -9.13 -24.64 5.75
C SER A 340 -9.46 -23.36 6.53
N THR A 341 -8.84 -23.14 7.69
CA THR A 341 -9.22 -22.03 8.59
C THR A 341 -8.01 -21.42 9.29
N ASP A 342 -7.88 -20.10 9.20
CA ASP A 342 -6.93 -19.33 9.97
C ASP A 342 -7.61 -18.60 11.12
N TRP A 343 -6.97 -18.64 12.29
CA TRP A 343 -7.36 -17.87 13.47
C TRP A 343 -6.30 -16.83 13.73
N ALA A 344 -6.67 -15.55 13.89
CA ALA A 344 -5.69 -14.52 14.22
C ALA A 344 -6.17 -13.59 15.33
N ALA A 345 -5.22 -13.21 16.18
CA ALA A 345 -5.38 -12.17 17.19
C ALA A 345 -4.40 -11.04 16.88
N GLN A 346 -4.91 -9.82 16.76
CA GLN A 346 -4.12 -8.63 16.47
C GLN A 346 -4.22 -7.64 17.62
N TRP A 347 -3.11 -6.98 17.91
CA TRP A 347 -3.03 -5.83 18.80
C TRP A 347 -2.30 -4.69 18.10
N GLN A 348 -2.86 -3.49 18.20
CA GLN A 348 -2.32 -2.28 17.59
C GLN A 348 -2.30 -1.17 18.62
N GLN A 349 -1.25 -0.36 18.62
CA GLN A 349 -1.14 0.80 19.48
C GLN A 349 -0.51 1.98 18.74
N HIS A 350 -1.15 3.13 18.85
CA HIS A 350 -0.61 4.42 18.45
C HIS A 350 -0.17 5.20 19.69
N ARG A 351 1.01 5.80 19.65
CA ARG A 351 1.53 6.66 20.73
C ARG A 351 2.14 7.93 20.16
N GLY A 352 1.92 9.04 20.84
CA GLY A 352 2.43 10.35 20.45
C GLY A 352 1.62 11.46 21.11
N GLN A 353 2.00 12.70 20.87
CA GLN A 353 1.21 13.87 21.27
C GLN A 353 -0.03 14.03 20.36
N GLY A 354 -1.06 14.75 20.80
CA GLY A 354 -2.37 14.79 20.11
C GLY A 354 -2.36 15.28 18.66
N LEU A 355 -1.33 16.00 18.22
CA LEU A 355 -1.17 16.46 16.83
C LEU A 355 0.01 15.79 16.10
N SER A 356 0.64 14.80 16.72
CA SER A 356 1.73 14.05 16.10
C SER A 356 1.19 13.08 15.03
N GLU A 357 2.08 12.52 14.21
CA GLU A 357 1.71 11.61 13.11
C GLU A 357 0.83 10.47 13.63
N PHE A 358 1.26 9.75 14.66
CA PHE A 358 0.48 8.64 15.21
C PHE A 358 -0.42 9.04 16.38
N GLY A 359 -0.11 10.11 17.12
CA GLY A 359 -0.91 10.53 18.29
C GLY A 359 -2.22 11.24 17.93
N ALA A 360 -2.33 11.79 16.71
CA ALA A 360 -3.58 12.39 16.23
C ALA A 360 -4.60 11.38 15.68
N LEU A 361 -4.25 10.09 15.63
CA LEU A 361 -5.17 9.07 15.13
C LEU A 361 -6.25 8.78 16.19
N PRO A 362 -7.52 8.62 15.77
CA PRO A 362 -8.65 8.54 16.70
C PRO A 362 -8.62 7.29 17.59
N GLN A 363 -7.96 6.23 17.13
CA GLN A 363 -7.83 4.98 17.85
C GLN A 363 -6.42 4.90 18.46
N SER A 364 -6.30 5.01 19.78
CA SER A 364 -5.00 4.88 20.45
C SER A 364 -4.57 3.41 20.64
N ARG A 365 -5.55 2.50 20.75
CA ARG A 365 -5.34 1.05 20.86
C ARG A 365 -6.48 0.29 20.18
N VAL A 366 -6.13 -0.78 19.47
CA VAL A 366 -7.09 -1.67 18.80
C VAL A 366 -6.73 -3.11 19.10
N ILE A 367 -7.72 -3.94 19.39
CA ILE A 367 -7.59 -5.39 19.49
C ILE A 367 -8.57 -5.99 18.48
N ARG A 368 -8.13 -6.96 17.68
CA ARG A 368 -8.98 -7.67 16.72
C ARG A 368 -8.81 -9.18 16.86
N LEU A 369 -9.91 -9.89 16.72
CA LEU A 369 -9.94 -11.33 16.53
C LEU A 369 -10.50 -11.59 15.14
N LEU A 370 -9.81 -12.40 14.36
CA LEU A 370 -10.12 -12.66 12.96
C LEU A 370 -10.20 -14.17 12.74
N VAL A 371 -11.16 -14.57 11.91
CA VAL A 371 -11.28 -15.94 11.39
C VAL A 371 -11.37 -15.83 9.88
N ARG A 372 -10.50 -16.53 9.17
CA ARG A 372 -10.56 -16.64 7.71
C ARG A 372 -10.76 -18.10 7.35
N HIS A 373 -11.74 -18.38 6.49
CA HIS A 373 -12.03 -19.72 6.01
C HIS A 373 -11.83 -19.76 4.49
N TYR A 374 -11.24 -20.85 4.00
CA TYR A 374 -10.96 -21.08 2.58
C TYR A 374 -11.90 -22.17 2.06
N PHE A 375 -12.48 -21.95 0.88
CA PHE A 375 -13.45 -22.83 0.23
C PHE A 375 -12.89 -23.52 -1.00
#